data_AF-A0A1S8N5N2-F1
#
_entry.id   AF-A0A1S8N5N2-F1
#
_cell.length_a   1.000
_cell.length_b   1.000
_cell.length_c   1.000
_cell.angle_alpha   90.00
_cell.angle_beta   90.00
_cell.angle_gamma   90.00
#
_symmetry.space_group_name_H-M   'P 1'
#
loop_
_entity.id
_entity.type
_entity.pdbx_description
1 polymer ?
#
loop_
_entity_poly.entity_id
_entity_poly.type
_entity_poly.pdbx_seq_one_letter_code
_entity_poly.pdbx_strand_id
1 'polypeptide(L)'
;MDFGRGFYTTTDLGQAKNWVEHKFKGNGEVLEFNIPKSEFDNLNNKVFTSADVEWENFVRNSRKGMTNSYDTISGPMLRNPIKKFYEGRVSAKSSGQQTAFNTQNAIDLLNKYMKGK
;
A
#
# COMPACT_ATOMS: atom_id res chain seq x y z
N MET A 1 -16.71 0.64 -9.08
CA MET A 1 -15.66 1.50 -8.50
C MET A 1 -14.43 1.31 -9.37
N ASP A 2 -13.78 2.38 -9.80
CA ASP A 2 -12.50 2.33 -10.52
C ASP A 2 -11.45 2.93 -9.60
N PHE A 3 -10.43 2.15 -9.22
CA PHE A 3 -9.49 2.50 -8.16
C PHE A 3 -8.36 3.44 -8.61
N GLY A 4 -8.24 3.75 -9.91
CA GLY A 4 -7.17 4.62 -10.43
C GLY A 4 -5.76 4.14 -10.07
N ARG A 5 -4.74 4.96 -10.34
CA ARG A 5 -3.35 4.69 -9.89
C ARG A 5 -3.17 5.13 -8.43
N GLY A 6 -2.62 4.26 -7.59
CA GLY A 6 -2.20 4.61 -6.22
C GLY A 6 -3.14 4.15 -5.10
N PHE A 7 -3.85 3.04 -5.31
CA PHE A 7 -4.69 2.42 -4.28
C PHE A 7 -3.83 1.65 -3.27
N TYR A 8 -4.02 1.95 -1.98
CA TYR A 8 -3.31 1.29 -0.88
C TYR A 8 -4.31 0.53 0.00
N THR A 9 -4.01 -0.74 0.25
CA THR A 9 -4.72 -1.56 1.23
C THR A 9 -3.81 -1.94 2.39
N THR A 10 -4.38 -2.64 3.37
CA THR A 10 -3.64 -3.29 4.45
C THR A 10 -4.30 -4.63 4.76
N THR A 11 -3.53 -5.61 5.21
CA THR A 11 -4.05 -6.88 5.71
C THR A 11 -4.53 -6.80 7.18
N ASP A 12 -4.36 -5.65 7.82
CA ASP A 12 -4.76 -5.40 9.21
C ASP A 12 -6.06 -4.59 9.28
N LEU A 13 -7.16 -5.24 9.68
CA LEU A 13 -8.47 -4.62 9.84
C LEU A 13 -8.46 -3.48 10.88
N GLY A 14 -7.70 -3.62 11.96
CA GLY A 14 -7.56 -2.58 12.98
C GLY A 14 -6.86 -1.35 12.42
N GLN A 15 -5.82 -1.54 11.60
CA GLN A 15 -5.17 -0.45 10.89
C GLN A 15 -6.11 0.24 9.90
N ALA A 16 -6.90 -0.52 9.13
CA ALA A 16 -7.90 0.04 8.22
C ALA A 16 -8.94 0.90 8.97
N LYS A 17 -9.47 0.41 10.09
CA LYS A 17 -10.37 1.18 10.98
C LYS A 17 -9.70 2.43 11.54
N ASN A 18 -8.43 2.33 11.93
CA ASN A 18 -7.65 3.50 12.37
C ASN A 18 -7.50 4.55 11.27
N TRP A 19 -7.38 4.15 10.00
CA TRP A 19 -7.38 5.11 8.89
C TRP A 19 -8.74 5.81 8.74
N VAL A 20 -9.86 5.08 8.89
CA VAL A 20 -11.20 5.70 8.92
C VAL A 20 -11.27 6.75 10.01
N GLU A 21 -10.89 6.40 11.23
CA GLU A 21 -10.95 7.32 12.37
C GLU A 21 -10.08 8.56 12.15
N HIS A 22 -8.80 8.38 11.78
CA HIS A 22 -7.84 9.48 11.77
C HIS A 22 -7.82 10.28 10.46
N LYS A 23 -8.06 9.66 9.31
CA LYS A 23 -8.03 10.34 8.00
C LYS A 23 -9.40 10.89 7.62
N PHE A 24 -10.47 10.17 7.98
CA PHE A 24 -11.84 10.51 7.60
C PHE A 24 -12.71 10.98 8.77
N LYS A 25 -12.12 11.14 9.98
CA LYS A 25 -12.84 11.58 11.20
C LYS A 25 -14.05 10.69 11.50
N GLY A 26 -13.89 9.39 11.30
CA GLY A 26 -14.95 8.39 11.50
C GLY A 26 -15.97 8.28 10.35
N ASN A 27 -15.98 9.19 9.39
CA ASN A 27 -16.97 9.23 8.29
C ASN A 27 -16.52 8.43 7.05
N GLY A 28 -15.79 7.34 7.25
CA GLY A 28 -15.29 6.47 6.19
C GLY A 28 -15.79 5.04 6.34
N GLU A 29 -15.68 4.28 5.27
CA GLU A 29 -16.01 2.85 5.27
C GLU A 29 -14.76 2.00 5.08
N VAL A 30 -14.76 0.81 5.66
CA VAL A 30 -13.75 -0.21 5.40
C VAL A 30 -14.28 -1.16 4.34
N LEU A 31 -13.61 -1.22 3.20
CA LEU A 31 -13.85 -2.21 2.16
C LEU A 31 -12.94 -3.42 2.38
N GLU A 32 -13.53 -4.61 2.40
CA GLU A 32 -12.81 -5.88 2.52
C GLU A 32 -12.75 -6.60 1.16
N PHE A 33 -11.55 -7.09 0.83
CA PHE A 33 -11.28 -7.85 -0.39
C PHE A 33 -10.80 -9.25 -0.01
N ASN A 34 -11.60 -10.27 -0.33
CA ASN A 34 -11.29 -11.67 -0.02
C ASN A 34 -10.65 -12.35 -1.23
N ILE A 35 -9.37 -12.06 -1.48
CA ILE A 35 -8.65 -12.61 -2.63
C ILE A 35 -8.07 -13.99 -2.28
N PRO A 36 -8.31 -15.04 -3.10
CA PRO A 36 -7.63 -16.33 -2.94
C PRO A 36 -6.12 -16.14 -3.04
N LYS A 37 -5.38 -16.72 -2.09
CA LYS A 37 -3.91 -16.60 -2.05
C LYS A 37 -3.25 -17.03 -3.37
N SER A 38 -3.75 -18.08 -4.01
CA SER A 38 -3.24 -18.55 -5.31
C SER A 38 -3.36 -17.50 -6.42
N GLU A 39 -4.44 -16.70 -6.44
CA GLU A 39 -4.60 -15.64 -7.44
C GLU A 39 -3.74 -14.42 -7.11
N PHE A 40 -3.61 -14.08 -5.83
CA PHE A 40 -2.72 -13.00 -5.39
C PHE A 40 -1.25 -13.32 -5.68
N ASP A 41 -0.83 -14.57 -5.42
CA ASP A 41 0.55 -15.02 -5.65
C ASP A 41 0.91 -15.10 -7.14
N ASN A 42 -0.07 -15.13 -8.05
CA ASN A 42 0.15 -15.06 -9.50
C ASN A 42 0.50 -13.65 -10.00
N LEU A 43 0.33 -12.62 -9.17
CA LEU A 43 0.77 -11.26 -9.48
C LEU A 43 2.29 -11.10 -9.34
N ASN A 44 2.86 -10.16 -10.10
CA ASN A 44 4.25 -9.74 -9.90
C ASN A 44 4.38 -8.89 -8.62
N ASN A 45 4.60 -9.55 -7.48
CA ASN A 45 4.60 -8.94 -6.16
C ASN A 45 6.03 -8.59 -5.68
N LYS A 46 6.26 -7.33 -5.29
CA LYS A 46 7.45 -6.94 -4.50
C LYS A 46 7.05 -6.84 -3.04
N VAL A 47 7.75 -7.56 -2.17
CA VAL A 47 7.50 -7.56 -0.72
C VAL A 47 8.75 -7.07 0.02
N PHE A 48 8.56 -6.11 0.92
CA PHE A 48 9.53 -5.70 1.94
C PHE A 48 9.04 -6.22 3.29
N THR A 49 9.84 -7.05 3.95
CA THR A 49 9.47 -7.65 5.25
C THR A 49 9.79 -6.73 6.43
N SER A 50 10.62 -5.70 6.22
CA SER A 50 11.04 -4.78 7.27
C SER A 50 11.29 -3.37 6.73
N ALA A 51 11.38 -2.39 7.63
CA ALA A 51 11.69 -1.00 7.30
C ALA A 51 13.22 -0.78 7.28
N ASP A 52 13.92 -1.61 6.52
CA ASP A 52 15.36 -1.57 6.36
C ASP A 52 15.79 -0.49 5.34
N VAL A 53 17.11 -0.42 5.10
CA VAL A 53 17.73 0.52 4.18
C VAL A 53 17.27 0.30 2.73
N GLU A 54 16.98 -0.94 2.32
CA GLU A 54 16.48 -1.24 0.97
C GLU A 54 15.09 -0.64 0.80
N TRP A 55 14.18 -0.90 1.74
CA TRP A 55 12.84 -0.33 1.75
C TRP A 55 12.87 1.21 1.82
N GLU A 56 13.70 1.78 2.71
CA GLU A 56 13.81 3.23 2.86
C GLU A 56 14.26 3.91 1.55
N ASN A 57 15.30 3.35 0.90
CA ASN A 57 15.77 3.84 -0.39
C ASN A 57 14.71 3.70 -1.49
N PHE A 58 13.99 2.58 -1.52
CA PHE A 58 12.91 2.34 -2.45
C PHE A 58 11.81 3.40 -2.32
N VAL A 59 11.36 3.69 -1.10
CA VAL A 59 10.31 4.68 -0.83
C VAL A 59 10.76 6.09 -1.22
N ARG A 60 12.02 6.46 -0.94
CA ARG A 60 12.58 7.75 -1.38
C ARG A 60 12.59 7.90 -2.89
N ASN A 61 13.02 6.87 -3.60
CA ASN A 61 13.12 6.89 -5.06
C ASN A 61 11.75 6.84 -5.75
N SER A 62 10.77 6.16 -5.15
CA SER A 62 9.38 6.18 -5.62
C SER A 62 8.82 7.61 -5.74
N ARG A 63 9.17 8.51 -4.82
CA ARG A 63 8.72 9.92 -4.87
C ARG A 63 9.38 10.74 -5.99
N LYS A 64 10.50 10.26 -6.55
CA LYS A 64 11.23 10.90 -7.65
C LYS A 64 10.73 10.45 -9.03
N GLY A 65 9.61 9.73 -9.10
CA GLY A 65 9.04 9.26 -10.36
C GLY A 65 9.63 7.94 -10.86
N MET A 66 10.17 7.10 -9.97
CA MET A 66 10.64 5.77 -10.33
C MET A 66 9.49 4.94 -10.91
N THR A 67 9.68 4.45 -12.13
CA THR A 67 8.79 3.46 -12.76
C THR A 67 9.15 2.07 -12.25
N ASN A 68 8.15 1.23 -11.99
CA ASN A 68 8.33 -0.18 -11.68
C ASN A 68 7.28 -1.02 -12.42
N SER A 69 7.56 -2.31 -12.60
CA SER A 69 6.68 -3.27 -13.28
C SER A 69 5.93 -4.18 -12.30
N TYR A 70 5.95 -3.86 -11.00
CA TYR A 70 5.31 -4.69 -9.99
C TYR A 70 3.81 -4.42 -9.95
N ASP A 71 3.03 -5.49 -10.03
CA ASP A 71 1.58 -5.47 -9.85
C ASP A 71 1.24 -4.94 -8.46
N THR A 72 1.93 -5.46 -7.44
CA THR A 72 1.82 -4.97 -6.07
C THR A 72 3.17 -4.70 -5.42
N ILE A 73 3.19 -3.72 -4.51
CA ILE A 73 4.33 -3.47 -3.62
C ILE A 73 3.81 -3.48 -2.18
N SER A 74 4.23 -4.46 -1.40
CA SER A 74 3.83 -4.64 -0.01
C SER A 74 5.00 -4.36 0.94
N GLY A 75 4.73 -3.72 2.07
CA GLY A 75 5.75 -3.53 3.11
C GLY A 75 5.29 -2.62 4.24
N PRO A 76 6.23 -2.15 5.08
CA PRO A 76 5.93 -1.21 6.14
C PRO A 76 5.26 0.07 5.63
N MET A 77 4.35 0.65 6.43
CA MET A 77 3.76 1.96 6.12
C MET A 77 4.64 3.10 6.67
N LEU A 78 4.99 4.05 5.79
CA LEU A 78 5.73 5.26 6.17
C LEU A 78 4.84 6.20 7.00
N ARG A 79 5.36 6.64 8.15
CA ARG A 79 4.66 7.52 9.12
C ARG A 79 5.12 8.97 9.08
N ASN A 80 6.26 9.25 8.46
CA ASN A 80 6.79 10.60 8.30
C ASN A 80 7.05 10.94 6.82
N PRO A 81 6.02 10.99 5.95
CA PRO A 81 6.14 11.37 4.53
C PRO A 81 6.40 12.88 4.35
N ILE A 82 7.45 13.40 5.00
CA ILE A 82 7.82 14.82 5.00
C ILE A 82 9.01 15.06 4.06
N LYS A 83 9.17 16.31 3.59
CA LYS A 83 10.28 16.71 2.69
C LYS A 83 11.66 16.28 3.23
N LYS A 84 11.92 16.47 4.53
CA LYS A 84 13.18 16.08 5.17
C LYS A 84 13.49 14.58 5.00
N PHE A 85 12.48 13.71 5.04
CA PHE A 85 12.66 12.28 4.84
C PHE A 85 13.05 11.97 3.39
N TYR A 86 12.32 12.53 2.42
CA TYR A 86 12.59 12.33 0.99
C TYR A 86 13.94 12.92 0.54
N GLU A 87 14.42 13.97 1.21
CA GLU A 87 15.75 14.56 1.00
C GLU A 87 16.88 13.81 1.72
N GLY A 88 16.59 12.73 2.46
CA GLY A 88 17.61 11.98 3.19
C GLY A 88 18.11 12.64 4.47
N ARG A 89 17.43 13.67 4.98
CA ARG A 89 17.83 14.41 6.19
C ARG A 89 17.35 13.79 7.49
N VAL A 90 16.36 12.89 7.42
CA VAL A 90 15.87 12.08 8.55
C VAL A 90 15.55 10.66 8.08
N SER A 91 15.73 9.68 8.96
CA SER A 91 15.35 8.28 8.72
C SER A 91 13.83 8.10 8.64
N ALA A 92 13.40 6.98 8.05
CA ALA A 92 12.00 6.61 8.05
C ALA A 92 11.50 6.32 9.47
N LYS A 93 10.28 6.76 9.75
CA LYS A 93 9.45 6.21 10.81
C LYS A 93 8.42 5.32 10.14
N SER A 94 8.32 4.06 10.56
CA SER A 94 7.37 3.11 10.00
C SER A 94 6.53 2.46 11.10
N SER A 95 5.29 2.14 10.79
CA SER A 95 4.51 1.22 11.62
C SER A 95 3.38 0.62 10.81
N GLY A 96 3.02 -0.63 11.12
CA GLY A 96 2.00 -1.36 10.38
C GLY A 96 2.43 -1.72 8.96
N GLN A 97 1.47 -2.09 8.12
CA GLN A 97 1.70 -2.67 6.79
C GLN A 97 0.80 -2.00 5.75
N GLN A 98 1.33 -1.79 4.54
CA GLN A 98 0.55 -1.34 3.38
C GLN A 98 0.90 -2.14 2.13
N THR A 99 -0.08 -2.32 1.25
CA THR A 99 0.10 -2.88 -0.09
C THR A 99 -0.40 -1.87 -1.12
N ALA A 100 0.49 -1.44 -2.02
CA ALA A 100 0.14 -0.64 -3.19
C ALA A 100 -0.24 -1.56 -4.35
N PHE A 101 -1.33 -1.24 -5.05
CA PHE A 101 -1.74 -1.89 -6.30
C PHE A 101 -1.45 -0.92 -7.45
N ASN A 102 -0.56 -1.30 -8.37
CA ASN A 102 0.03 -0.35 -9.34
C ASN A 102 -0.42 -0.59 -10.80
N THR A 103 -0.89 -1.80 -11.11
CA THR A 103 -1.28 -2.20 -12.48
C THR A 103 -2.77 -2.46 -12.56
N GLN A 104 -3.31 -2.40 -13.78
CA GLN A 104 -4.73 -2.70 -14.02
C GLN A 104 -5.07 -4.14 -13.63
N ASN A 105 -4.20 -5.10 -13.93
CA ASN A 105 -4.38 -6.51 -13.55
C ASN A 105 -4.57 -6.67 -12.02
N ALA A 106 -3.76 -5.98 -11.23
CA ALA A 106 -3.88 -6.01 -9.77
C ALA A 106 -5.18 -5.35 -9.28
N ILE A 107 -5.60 -4.25 -9.92
CA ILE A 107 -6.86 -3.55 -9.63
C ILE A 107 -8.07 -4.40 -10.01
N ASP A 108 -8.03 -5.09 -11.14
CA ASP A 108 -9.10 -5.97 -11.61
C ASP A 108 -9.28 -7.15 -10.63
N LEU A 109 -8.18 -7.66 -10.06
CA LEU A 109 -8.24 -8.67 -9.02
C LEU A 109 -8.95 -8.17 -7.76
N LEU A 110 -8.66 -6.93 -7.31
CA LEU A 110 -9.41 -6.32 -6.20
C LEU A 110 -10.90 -6.19 -6.54
N ASN A 111 -11.22 -5.65 -7.72
CA ASN A 111 -12.60 -5.47 -8.17
C ASN A 111 -13.39 -6.79 -8.23
N LYS A 112 -12.73 -7.89 -8.59
CA LYS A 112 -13.31 -9.24 -8.63
C LYS A 112 -13.72 -9.73 -7.24
N TYR A 113 -12.96 -9.37 -6.19
CA TYR A 113 -13.11 -9.91 -4.83
C TYR A 113 -13.59 -8.90 -3.77
N MET A 114 -14.05 -7.72 -4.20
CA MET A 114 -14.68 -6.74 -3.32
C MET A 114 -16.00 -7.29 -2.77
N LYS A 115 -16.15 -7.33 -1.44
CA LYS A 115 -17.43 -7.68 -0.81
C LYS A 115 -18.48 -6.59 -1.11
N GLY A 116 -19.72 -7.01 -1.37
CA GLY A 116 -20.87 -6.10 -1.45
C GLY A 116 -21.19 -5.52 -2.83
N LYS A 117 -21.03 -6.30 -3.91
CA LYS A 117 -21.83 -6.06 -5.12
C LYS A 117 -23.26 -6.53 -4.93
#